data_AF-A0A3B3WV07-F1
#
_entry.id   AF-A0A3B3WV07-F1
#
_cell.length_a   1.000
_cell.length_b   1.000
_cell.length_c   1.000
_cell.angle_alpha   90.00
_cell.angle_beta   90.00
_cell.angle_gamma   90.00
#
_symmetry.space_group_name_H-M   'P 1'
#
loop_
_entity.id
_entity.type
_entity.pdbx_description
1 polymer ?
#
loop_
_entity_poly.entity_id
_entity_poly.type
_entity_poly.pdbx_seq_one_letter_code
_entity_poly.pdbx_strand_id
1 'polypeptide(L)'
;MAEIVQQRIEDRIPELEQLERVGLFTKKEVKSIVKKVTALEYKLHRLIVNKEDFIAYIQYEINVLELIKKRRGHINYHFKREEIEFPIIHRINSIFRRATKKWKDDVQLWLSHVAFCKKWETKSQISKVFASMLAIHPDKPALWIMAAKSELEDRNSSESARHLFLRALRFHPDNKKVYQEYFRMELLHCEKLRKQKEELEKADMDLGEYEFSPEILSGKLAEVVYKDATAKIKEAEFVISLLNIAAIFDFTKELQDSILQDLQANHTEDSLTWDFMAKRELEAPGVDEELHTAKGRALDINRREERCCQVYEEGLKSLNTEPMWTRYVVFCLERLKRKTNVQELKDKRQERLLEVLQRAHDSSLLKENFYKNWLEILLSSGHTEAAASLALSATQRYNQSVSVWSLCLQTLRHLGCGDMAKLFHDALTHVNPKESLPLWQLQLQWSMADQSAEETEAIFKRGLLSSVPAIAMEMKELYLDWSYSVGGYKKARKTFTSLQENRPLSKKFFTSMIQIEKEQETPKINNLRDYYERALQEFGAADDDLWLQYIQEEMGALGQPENCAKIHWRAMKFLEGESVERFTSKYTLLQTGHL
;
A
#
# COMPACT_ATOMS: atom_id res chain seq x y z
N MET A 1 -28.15 33.96 -34.10
CA MET A 1 -27.77 32.54 -33.90
C MET A 1 -27.41 31.87 -35.22
N ALA A 2 -28.33 31.81 -36.18
CA ALA A 2 -28.07 31.22 -37.50
C ALA A 2 -26.98 31.94 -38.30
N GLU A 3 -26.96 33.28 -38.26
CA GLU A 3 -25.95 34.11 -38.94
C GLU A 3 -24.51 33.83 -38.46
N ILE A 4 -24.31 33.68 -37.14
CA ILE A 4 -22.99 33.34 -36.56
C ILE A 4 -22.55 31.92 -36.97
N VAL A 5 -23.50 30.97 -37.02
CA VAL A 5 -23.20 29.60 -37.48
C VAL A 5 -22.82 29.63 -38.95
N GLN A 6 -23.55 30.38 -39.78
CA GLN A 6 -23.30 30.53 -41.20
C GLN A 6 -21.91 31.12 -41.48
N GLN A 7 -21.56 32.22 -40.80
CA GLN A 7 -20.23 32.84 -40.89
C GLN A 7 -19.11 31.85 -40.52
N ARG A 8 -19.28 31.07 -39.44
CA ARG A 8 -18.27 30.07 -39.05
C ARG A 8 -18.12 28.93 -40.04
N ILE A 9 -19.16 28.59 -40.80
CA ILE A 9 -19.06 27.62 -41.88
C ILE A 9 -18.35 28.24 -43.09
N GLU A 10 -18.64 29.50 -43.40
CA GLU A 10 -17.99 30.26 -44.48
C GLU A 10 -16.48 30.40 -44.26
N ASP A 11 -16.04 30.66 -43.03
CA ASP A 11 -14.62 30.71 -42.64
C ASP A 11 -13.86 29.40 -42.92
N ARG A 12 -14.57 28.27 -43.09
CA ARG A 12 -13.98 26.95 -43.37
C ARG A 12 -13.84 26.67 -44.86
N ILE A 13 -14.52 27.41 -45.72
CA ILE A 13 -14.57 27.15 -47.16
C ILE A 13 -13.14 27.12 -47.76
N PRO A 14 -12.25 28.09 -47.48
CA PRO A 14 -10.90 28.07 -48.06
C PRO A 14 -10.11 26.80 -47.71
N GLU A 15 -10.14 26.38 -46.44
CA GLU A 15 -9.48 25.17 -45.95
C GLU A 15 -10.04 23.90 -46.62
N LEU A 16 -11.37 23.79 -46.67
CA LEU A 16 -12.06 22.62 -47.23
C LEU A 16 -11.84 22.48 -48.73
N GLU A 17 -11.80 23.59 -49.47
CA GLU A 17 -11.44 23.59 -50.89
C GLU A 17 -10.00 23.13 -51.10
N GLN A 18 -9.06 23.57 -50.26
CA GLN A 18 -7.67 23.12 -50.35
C GLN A 18 -7.53 21.63 -50.04
N LEU A 19 -8.26 21.11 -49.04
CA LEU A 19 -8.30 19.68 -48.73
C LEU A 19 -8.77 18.83 -49.93
N GLU A 20 -9.73 19.35 -50.70
CA GLU A 20 -10.22 18.72 -51.91
C GLU A 20 -9.22 18.83 -53.07
N ARG A 21 -8.67 20.02 -53.33
CA ARG A 21 -7.72 20.29 -54.42
C ARG A 21 -6.43 19.47 -54.29
N VAL A 22 -5.97 19.26 -53.06
CA VAL A 22 -4.78 18.46 -52.75
C VAL A 22 -5.10 16.95 -52.79
N GLY A 23 -6.37 16.56 -52.89
CA GLY A 23 -6.79 15.16 -52.92
C GLY A 23 -6.71 14.46 -51.57
N LEU A 24 -6.60 15.21 -50.46
CA LEU A 24 -6.65 14.65 -49.11
C LEU A 24 -8.06 14.20 -48.75
N PHE A 25 -9.09 14.86 -49.29
CA PHE A 25 -10.50 14.49 -49.09
C PHE A 25 -11.27 14.51 -50.40
N THR A 26 -12.28 13.66 -50.51
CA THR A 26 -13.20 13.69 -51.66
C THR A 26 -14.30 14.73 -51.45
N LYS A 27 -14.91 15.20 -52.56
CA LYS A 27 -16.12 16.05 -52.54
C LYS A 27 -17.23 15.54 -51.62
N LYS A 28 -17.43 14.22 -51.55
CA LYS A 28 -18.44 13.59 -50.69
C LYS A 28 -18.09 13.72 -49.21
N GLU A 29 -16.82 13.53 -48.87
CA GLU A 29 -16.34 13.67 -47.49
C GLU A 29 -16.37 15.12 -47.03
N VAL A 30 -15.96 16.08 -47.87
CA VAL A 30 -16.04 17.52 -47.57
C VAL A 30 -17.48 17.92 -47.26
N LYS A 31 -18.45 17.51 -48.09
CA LYS A 31 -19.89 17.74 -47.81
C LYS A 31 -20.34 17.12 -46.48
N SER A 32 -19.85 15.93 -46.16
CA SER A 32 -20.13 15.28 -44.87
C SER A 32 -19.56 16.06 -43.68
N ILE A 33 -18.34 16.58 -43.82
CA ILE A 33 -17.69 17.44 -42.81
C ILE A 33 -18.50 18.72 -42.58
N VAL A 34 -18.93 19.40 -43.65
CA VAL A 34 -19.77 20.60 -43.54
C VAL A 34 -21.08 20.30 -42.81
N LYS A 35 -21.78 19.22 -43.20
CA LYS A 35 -23.04 18.80 -42.55
C LYS A 35 -22.84 18.51 -41.06
N LYS A 36 -21.77 17.78 -40.70
CA LYS A 36 -21.49 17.41 -39.31
C LYS A 36 -21.10 18.61 -38.46
N VAL A 37 -20.24 19.50 -38.96
CA VAL A 37 -19.85 20.72 -38.23
C VAL A 37 -21.01 21.67 -38.07
N THR A 38 -21.86 21.83 -39.09
CA THR A 38 -23.07 22.65 -38.99
C THR A 38 -23.94 22.18 -37.81
N ALA A 39 -24.17 20.86 -37.70
CA ALA A 39 -24.93 20.30 -36.59
C ALA A 39 -24.26 20.53 -35.21
N LEU A 40 -22.94 20.46 -35.12
CA LEU A 40 -22.18 20.71 -33.88
C LEU A 40 -22.19 22.20 -33.51
N GLU A 41 -22.07 23.10 -34.48
CA GLU A 41 -22.15 24.55 -34.26
C GLU A 41 -23.53 25.00 -33.79
N TYR A 42 -24.60 24.43 -34.35
CA TYR A 42 -25.96 24.67 -33.83
C TYR A 42 -26.12 24.19 -32.40
N LYS A 43 -25.51 23.06 -32.01
CA LYS A 43 -25.52 22.58 -30.62
C LYS A 43 -24.85 23.56 -29.66
N LEU A 44 -23.72 24.15 -30.06
CA LEU A 44 -22.98 25.10 -29.21
C LEU A 44 -23.65 26.46 -29.02
N HIS A 45 -24.62 26.83 -29.86
CA HIS A 45 -25.34 28.10 -29.75
C HIS A 45 -26.76 27.96 -29.19
N ARG A 46 -27.13 26.79 -28.65
CA ARG A 46 -28.41 26.60 -27.95
C ARG A 46 -28.48 27.47 -26.71
N LEU A 47 -29.70 27.77 -26.26
CA LEU A 47 -29.96 28.52 -25.02
C LEU A 47 -29.32 27.83 -23.80
N ILE A 48 -29.51 26.52 -23.70
CA ILE A 48 -28.83 25.67 -22.72
C ILE A 48 -27.67 24.99 -23.44
N VAL A 49 -26.44 25.31 -23.03
CA VAL A 49 -25.24 24.72 -23.62
C VAL A 49 -24.63 23.73 -22.65
N ASN A 50 -24.43 22.52 -23.12
CA ASN A 50 -23.86 21.41 -22.36
C ASN A 50 -22.36 21.30 -22.60
N LYS A 51 -21.62 20.80 -21.62
CA LYS A 51 -20.17 20.62 -21.69
C LYS A 51 -19.79 19.53 -22.70
N GLU A 52 -20.59 18.48 -22.73
CA GLU A 52 -20.43 17.31 -23.58
C GLU A 52 -20.49 17.69 -25.07
N ASP A 53 -21.28 18.70 -25.44
CA ASP A 53 -21.35 19.19 -26.81
C ASP A 53 -20.04 19.89 -27.24
N PHE A 54 -19.38 20.62 -26.33
CA PHE A 54 -18.06 21.20 -26.60
C PHE A 54 -17.00 20.10 -26.73
N ILE A 55 -16.99 19.13 -25.81
CA ILE A 55 -16.04 18.00 -25.84
C ILE A 55 -16.23 17.19 -27.13
N ALA A 56 -17.48 16.87 -27.50
CA ALA A 56 -17.78 16.14 -28.72
C ALA A 56 -17.33 16.91 -29.98
N TYR A 57 -17.48 18.24 -29.99
CA TYR A 57 -17.02 19.03 -31.12
C TYR A 57 -15.48 19.10 -31.20
N ILE A 58 -14.82 19.33 -30.08
CA ILE A 58 -13.35 19.29 -29.98
C ILE A 58 -12.82 17.95 -30.48
N GLN A 59 -13.37 16.83 -29.98
CA GLN A 59 -12.95 15.50 -30.38
C GLN A 59 -13.14 15.27 -31.87
N TYR A 60 -14.25 15.76 -32.44
CA TYR A 60 -14.50 15.65 -33.87
C TYR A 60 -13.43 16.38 -34.69
N GLU A 61 -13.12 17.63 -34.36
CA GLU A 61 -12.09 18.42 -35.07
C GLU A 61 -10.68 17.81 -34.88
N ILE A 62 -10.35 17.30 -33.69
CA ILE A 62 -9.09 16.55 -33.47
C ILE A 62 -9.01 15.32 -34.37
N ASN A 63 -10.09 14.54 -34.48
CA ASN A 63 -10.13 13.34 -35.33
C ASN A 63 -9.95 13.70 -36.81
N VAL A 64 -10.54 14.81 -37.27
CA VAL A 64 -10.34 15.31 -38.65
C VAL A 64 -8.88 15.69 -38.87
N LEU A 65 -8.27 16.42 -37.93
CA LEU A 65 -6.86 16.82 -38.02
C LEU A 65 -5.91 15.61 -38.01
N GLU A 66 -6.19 14.59 -37.20
CA GLU A 66 -5.42 13.34 -37.19
C GLU A 66 -5.56 12.56 -38.50
N LEU A 67 -6.77 12.53 -39.08
CA LEU A 67 -7.00 11.90 -40.37
C LEU A 67 -6.21 12.60 -41.48
N ILE A 68 -6.17 13.94 -41.49
CA ILE A 68 -5.33 14.72 -42.41
C ILE A 68 -3.87 14.30 -42.28
N LYS A 69 -3.35 14.24 -41.05
CA LYS A 69 -1.96 13.83 -40.78
C LYS A 69 -1.66 12.43 -41.32
N LYS A 70 -2.56 11.46 -41.10
CA LYS A 70 -2.43 10.09 -41.63
C LYS A 70 -2.44 10.05 -43.16
N ARG A 71 -3.38 10.76 -43.80
CA ARG A 71 -3.51 10.79 -45.27
C ARG A 71 -2.31 11.46 -45.94
N ARG A 72 -1.75 12.53 -45.35
CA ARG A 72 -0.50 13.14 -45.81
C ARG A 72 0.68 12.17 -45.76
N GLY A 73 0.77 11.35 -44.71
CA GLY A 73 1.80 10.32 -44.61
C GLY A 73 1.68 9.25 -45.70
N HIS A 74 0.45 8.84 -46.03
CA HIS A 74 0.18 7.86 -47.08
C HIS A 74 0.46 8.39 -48.50
N ILE A 75 0.08 9.64 -48.78
CA ILE A 75 0.23 10.27 -50.10
C ILE A 75 1.61 10.94 -50.25
N ASN A 76 2.40 11.00 -49.17
CA ASN A 76 3.70 11.68 -49.09
C ASN A 76 3.64 13.16 -49.53
N TYR A 77 2.57 13.87 -49.16
CA TYR A 77 2.36 15.28 -49.50
C TYR A 77 2.46 16.18 -48.27
N HIS A 78 3.46 17.06 -48.25
CA HIS A 78 3.80 17.88 -47.08
C HIS A 78 3.65 19.40 -47.25
N PHE A 79 3.21 19.88 -48.42
CA PHE A 79 2.99 21.31 -48.69
C PHE A 79 1.65 21.82 -48.15
N LYS A 80 1.48 23.15 -48.04
CA LYS A 80 0.25 23.83 -47.60
C LYS A 80 -0.22 23.50 -46.18
N ARG A 81 0.69 23.14 -45.26
CA ARG A 81 0.32 22.87 -43.86
C ARG A 81 -0.30 24.08 -43.16
N GLU A 82 0.18 25.26 -43.51
CA GLU A 82 -0.30 26.52 -42.94
C GLU A 82 -1.72 26.87 -43.39
N GLU A 83 -2.12 26.46 -44.60
CA GLU A 83 -3.45 26.74 -45.15
C GLU A 83 -4.51 25.73 -44.69
N ILE A 84 -4.08 24.54 -44.24
CA ILE A 84 -4.97 23.42 -43.92
C ILE A 84 -4.97 23.13 -42.42
N GLU A 85 -3.82 22.80 -41.83
CA GLU A 85 -3.75 22.38 -40.43
C GLU A 85 -3.85 23.57 -39.45
N PHE A 86 -3.25 24.72 -39.75
CA PHE A 86 -3.27 25.86 -38.81
C PHE A 86 -4.67 26.44 -38.57
N PRO A 87 -5.55 26.60 -39.58
CA PRO A 87 -6.94 27.02 -39.34
C PRO A 87 -7.71 26.06 -38.44
N ILE A 88 -7.53 24.75 -38.62
CA ILE A 88 -8.15 23.72 -37.77
C ILE A 88 -7.60 23.81 -36.34
N ILE A 89 -6.27 23.91 -36.17
CA ILE A 89 -5.64 24.04 -34.85
C ILE A 89 -6.11 25.31 -34.14
N HIS A 90 -6.21 26.44 -34.85
CA HIS A 90 -6.73 27.69 -34.29
C HIS A 90 -8.20 27.56 -33.87
N ARG A 91 -9.02 26.87 -34.67
CA ARG A 91 -10.42 26.59 -34.36
C ARG A 91 -10.56 25.73 -33.11
N ILE A 92 -9.81 24.63 -33.01
CA ILE A 92 -9.82 23.75 -31.82
C ILE A 92 -9.44 24.56 -30.58
N ASN A 93 -8.38 25.37 -30.67
CA ASN A 93 -7.97 26.28 -29.58
C ASN A 93 -9.07 27.28 -29.19
N SER A 94 -9.77 27.85 -30.18
CA SER A 94 -10.89 28.77 -29.93
C SER A 94 -12.06 28.07 -29.22
N ILE A 95 -12.40 26.84 -29.63
CA ILE A 95 -13.46 26.04 -29.01
C ILE A 95 -13.07 25.68 -27.57
N PHE A 96 -11.83 25.23 -27.34
CA PHE A 96 -11.30 24.99 -25.99
C PHE A 96 -11.38 26.25 -25.11
N ARG A 97 -10.92 27.41 -25.58
CA ARG A 97 -11.00 28.66 -24.82
C ARG A 97 -12.42 29.05 -24.46
N ARG A 98 -13.37 28.84 -25.36
CA ARG A 98 -14.81 29.07 -25.09
C ARG A 98 -15.32 28.11 -24.03
N ALA A 99 -14.92 26.83 -24.10
CA ALA A 99 -15.30 25.82 -23.12
C ALA A 99 -14.71 26.14 -21.73
N THR A 100 -13.41 26.40 -21.64
CA THR A 100 -12.72 26.70 -20.38
C THR A 100 -13.17 28.01 -19.75
N LYS A 101 -13.59 29.01 -20.55
CA LYS A 101 -14.21 30.24 -20.03
C LYS A 101 -15.57 30.00 -19.37
N LYS A 102 -16.31 28.97 -19.83
CA LYS A 102 -17.66 28.64 -19.32
C LYS A 102 -17.60 27.66 -18.14
N TRP A 103 -16.78 26.62 -18.22
CA TRP A 103 -16.57 25.63 -17.15
C TRP A 103 -15.18 25.81 -16.54
N LYS A 104 -14.99 26.93 -15.85
CA LYS A 104 -13.69 27.35 -15.30
C LYS A 104 -13.15 26.37 -14.27
N ASP A 105 -14.03 25.74 -13.49
CA ASP A 105 -13.66 24.86 -12.38
C ASP A 105 -13.19 23.47 -12.83
N ASP A 106 -13.49 23.07 -14.08
CA ASP A 106 -13.15 21.77 -14.62
C ASP A 106 -11.66 21.71 -15.03
N VAL A 107 -10.81 21.27 -14.10
CA VAL A 107 -9.37 21.11 -14.34
C VAL A 107 -9.08 20.13 -15.48
N GLN A 108 -9.89 19.08 -15.67
CA GLN A 108 -9.65 18.09 -16.71
C GLN A 108 -9.82 18.69 -18.11
N LEU A 109 -10.75 19.63 -18.26
CA LEU A 109 -10.92 20.38 -19.51
C LEU A 109 -9.68 21.24 -19.83
N TRP A 110 -9.10 21.90 -18.82
CA TRP A 110 -7.85 22.65 -18.98
C TRP A 110 -6.67 21.74 -19.34
N LEU A 111 -6.52 20.61 -18.64
CA LEU A 111 -5.47 19.63 -18.93
C LEU A 111 -5.59 19.05 -20.35
N SER A 112 -6.82 18.80 -20.81
CA SER A 112 -7.10 18.37 -22.18
C SER A 112 -6.68 19.44 -23.20
N HIS A 113 -6.90 20.71 -22.89
CA HIS A 113 -6.45 21.83 -23.74
C HIS A 113 -4.92 21.91 -23.78
N VAL A 114 -4.23 21.77 -22.63
CA VAL A 114 -2.76 21.73 -22.56
C VAL A 114 -2.21 20.54 -23.37
N ALA A 115 -2.78 19.35 -23.21
CA ALA A 115 -2.36 18.15 -23.93
C ALA A 115 -2.49 18.31 -25.45
N PHE A 116 -3.58 18.93 -25.90
CA PHE A 116 -3.75 19.28 -27.32
C PHE A 116 -2.66 20.24 -27.80
N CYS A 117 -2.41 21.32 -27.05
CA CYS A 117 -1.39 22.31 -27.40
C CYS A 117 0.03 21.71 -27.45
N LYS A 118 0.36 20.78 -26.55
CA LYS A 118 1.62 20.03 -26.57
C LYS A 118 1.74 19.12 -27.80
N LYS A 119 0.69 18.35 -28.11
CA LYS A 119 0.67 17.42 -29.26
C LYS A 119 0.89 18.10 -30.62
N TRP A 120 0.45 19.35 -30.76
CA TRP A 120 0.53 20.12 -31.99
C TRP A 120 1.53 21.27 -31.92
N GLU A 121 2.44 21.26 -30.93
CA GLU A 121 3.56 22.19 -30.77
C GLU A 121 3.17 23.69 -30.79
N THR A 122 1.96 24.04 -30.33
CA THR A 122 1.53 25.44 -30.25
C THR A 122 2.08 26.13 -29.01
N LYS A 123 3.41 26.31 -28.95
CA LYS A 123 4.17 26.78 -27.78
C LYS A 123 3.62 28.09 -27.19
N SER A 124 3.27 29.06 -28.04
CA SER A 124 2.73 30.36 -27.58
C SER A 124 1.35 30.27 -26.93
N GLN A 125 0.59 29.22 -27.23
CA GLN A 125 -0.73 29.00 -26.65
C GLN A 125 -0.65 28.29 -25.31
N ILE A 126 0.30 27.37 -25.15
CA ILE A 126 0.54 26.63 -23.90
C ILE A 126 0.70 27.61 -22.73
N SER A 127 1.61 28.59 -22.84
CA SER A 127 1.85 29.58 -21.79
C SER A 127 0.60 30.40 -21.44
N LYS A 128 -0.20 30.77 -22.45
CA LYS A 128 -1.46 31.53 -22.24
C LYS A 128 -2.51 30.68 -21.52
N VAL A 129 -2.61 29.40 -21.87
CA VAL A 129 -3.50 28.44 -21.22
C VAL A 129 -3.08 28.22 -19.77
N PHE A 130 -1.79 28.00 -19.50
CA PHE A 130 -1.28 27.90 -18.13
C PHE A 130 -1.51 29.17 -17.32
N ALA A 131 -1.21 30.35 -17.87
CA ALA A 131 -1.46 31.62 -17.18
C ALA A 131 -2.94 31.81 -16.81
N SER A 132 -3.85 31.44 -17.71
CA SER A 132 -5.31 31.50 -17.47
C SER A 132 -5.76 30.46 -16.45
N MET A 133 -5.24 29.23 -16.54
CA MET A 133 -5.56 28.14 -15.61
C MET A 133 -5.08 28.46 -14.18
N LEU A 134 -3.85 28.94 -14.02
CA LEU A 134 -3.26 29.28 -12.73
C LEU A 134 -3.90 30.52 -12.08
N ALA A 135 -4.48 31.42 -12.88
CA ALA A 135 -5.25 32.55 -12.36
C ALA A 135 -6.57 32.09 -11.70
N ILE A 136 -7.12 30.95 -12.13
CA ILE A 136 -8.39 30.40 -11.62
C ILE A 136 -8.14 29.36 -10.53
N HIS A 137 -7.08 28.54 -10.68
CA HIS A 137 -6.72 27.45 -9.77
C HIS A 137 -5.36 27.68 -9.09
N PRO A 138 -5.15 28.79 -8.35
CA PRO A 138 -3.89 29.05 -7.68
C PRO A 138 -3.64 28.09 -6.51
N ASP A 139 -4.69 27.47 -5.97
CA ASP A 139 -4.73 26.57 -4.82
C ASP A 139 -4.11 25.18 -5.08
N LYS A 140 -3.78 24.85 -6.33
CA LYS A 140 -3.30 23.52 -6.72
C LYS A 140 -1.80 23.53 -7.07
N PRO A 141 -0.90 23.09 -6.17
CA PRO A 141 0.55 23.07 -6.39
C PRO A 141 0.98 22.29 -7.64
N ALA A 142 0.30 21.18 -7.94
CA ALA A 142 0.61 20.34 -9.09
C ALA A 142 0.48 21.07 -10.44
N LEU A 143 -0.45 22.02 -10.55
CA LEU A 143 -0.62 22.82 -11.77
C LEU A 143 0.53 23.80 -11.99
N TRP A 144 1.05 24.40 -10.90
CA TRP A 144 2.23 25.26 -10.94
C TRP A 144 3.48 24.50 -11.40
N ILE A 145 3.70 23.32 -10.82
CA ILE A 145 4.82 22.44 -11.20
C ILE A 145 4.71 22.05 -12.68
N MET A 146 3.51 21.69 -13.14
CA MET A 146 3.27 21.33 -14.55
C MET A 146 3.56 22.50 -15.50
N ALA A 147 3.11 23.71 -15.15
CA ALA A 147 3.35 24.91 -15.95
C ALA A 147 4.84 25.22 -16.05
N ALA A 148 5.55 25.19 -14.92
CA ALA A 148 7.00 25.47 -14.88
C ALA A 148 7.80 24.42 -15.67
N LYS A 149 7.47 23.13 -15.56
CA LYS A 149 8.07 22.06 -16.38
C LYS A 149 7.86 22.29 -17.87
N SER A 150 6.65 22.69 -18.27
CA SER A 150 6.33 22.98 -19.68
C SER A 150 7.13 24.17 -20.22
N GLU A 151 7.32 25.25 -19.45
CA GLU A 151 8.14 26.39 -19.87
C GLU A 151 9.62 26.00 -20.07
N LEU A 152 10.13 25.09 -19.25
CA LEU A 152 11.50 24.59 -19.36
C LEU A 152 11.68 23.65 -20.56
N GLU A 153 10.80 22.65 -20.71
CA GLU A 153 10.88 21.63 -21.76
C GLU A 153 10.54 22.19 -23.15
N ASP A 154 9.42 22.92 -23.26
CA ASP A 154 8.85 23.30 -24.55
C ASP A 154 9.44 24.63 -25.07
N ARG A 155 9.71 25.60 -24.18
CA ARG A 155 10.18 26.95 -24.52
C ARG A 155 11.63 27.23 -24.17
N ASN A 156 12.30 26.32 -23.46
CA ASN A 156 13.67 26.50 -23.02
C ASN A 156 13.90 27.80 -22.22
N SER A 157 12.91 28.22 -21.42
CA SER A 157 12.99 29.45 -20.63
C SER A 157 13.05 29.14 -19.13
N SER A 158 14.28 29.01 -18.60
CA SER A 158 14.51 28.82 -17.16
C SER A 158 14.00 30.00 -16.33
N GLU A 159 14.08 31.21 -16.87
CA GLU A 159 13.59 32.42 -16.19
C GLU A 159 12.07 32.39 -16.01
N SER A 160 11.30 32.01 -17.04
CA SER A 160 9.84 31.90 -16.95
C SER A 160 9.44 30.80 -15.95
N ALA A 161 10.15 29.67 -15.95
CA ALA A 161 9.93 28.59 -14.98
C ALA A 161 10.21 29.07 -13.54
N ARG A 162 11.31 29.80 -13.31
CA ARG A 162 11.64 30.39 -12.01
C ARG A 162 10.56 31.35 -11.51
N HIS A 163 10.08 32.24 -12.38
CA HIS A 163 8.98 33.15 -12.03
C HIS A 163 7.70 32.40 -11.62
N LEU A 164 7.38 31.29 -12.31
CA LEU A 164 6.23 30.45 -11.95
C LEU A 164 6.42 29.78 -10.59
N PHE A 165 7.60 29.24 -10.29
CA PHE A 165 7.88 28.65 -8.97
C PHE A 165 7.87 29.68 -7.85
N LEU A 166 8.49 30.85 -8.04
CA LEU A 166 8.46 31.93 -7.04
C LEU A 166 7.02 32.41 -6.79
N ARG A 167 6.18 32.48 -7.83
CA ARG A 167 4.75 32.78 -7.66
C ARG A 167 4.00 31.64 -6.96
N ALA A 168 4.32 30.38 -7.27
CA ALA A 168 3.74 29.22 -6.60
C ALA A 168 4.04 29.23 -5.09
N LEU A 169 5.27 29.56 -4.70
CA LEU A 169 5.69 29.66 -3.29
C LEU A 169 4.99 30.80 -2.52
N ARG A 170 4.44 31.81 -3.20
CA ARG A 170 3.58 32.81 -2.55
C ARG A 170 2.22 32.24 -2.15
N PHE A 171 1.69 31.29 -2.91
CA PHE A 171 0.42 30.62 -2.61
C PHE A 171 0.61 29.38 -1.73
N HIS A 172 1.77 28.71 -1.86
CA HIS A 172 2.08 27.43 -1.23
C HIS A 172 3.43 27.49 -0.50
N PRO A 173 3.55 28.29 0.57
CA PRO A 173 4.84 28.56 1.23
C PRO A 173 5.46 27.33 1.91
N ASP A 174 4.66 26.33 2.28
CA ASP A 174 5.13 25.14 3.02
C ASP A 174 5.07 23.86 2.16
N ASN A 175 4.85 23.98 0.85
CA ASN A 175 4.68 22.81 0.01
C ASN A 175 6.03 22.19 -0.41
N LYS A 176 6.37 21.07 0.22
CA LYS A 176 7.58 20.26 -0.05
C LYS A 176 7.80 19.98 -1.54
N LYS A 177 6.77 19.59 -2.29
CA LYS A 177 6.91 19.22 -3.71
C LYS A 177 7.24 20.41 -4.59
N VAL A 178 6.71 21.59 -4.30
CA VAL A 178 7.03 22.81 -5.04
C VAL A 178 8.51 23.16 -4.86
N TYR A 179 9.02 23.08 -3.63
CA TYR A 179 10.44 23.29 -3.35
C TYR A 179 11.34 22.24 -4.00
N GLN A 180 10.99 20.95 -3.93
CA GLN A 180 11.75 19.87 -4.57
C GLN A 180 11.88 20.10 -6.08
N GLU A 181 10.77 20.43 -6.74
CA GLU A 181 10.75 20.64 -8.19
C GLU A 181 11.41 21.95 -8.59
N TYR A 182 11.32 22.99 -7.76
CA TYR A 182 12.02 24.26 -7.98
C TYR A 182 13.53 24.07 -7.85
N PHE A 183 13.99 23.42 -6.79
CA PHE A 183 15.39 23.07 -6.56
C PHE A 183 15.94 22.21 -7.71
N ARG A 184 15.20 21.18 -8.12
CA ARG A 184 15.55 20.33 -9.27
C ARG A 184 15.65 21.13 -10.57
N MET A 185 14.74 22.07 -10.81
CA MET A 185 14.75 22.91 -12.01
C MET A 185 15.99 23.79 -12.07
N GLU A 186 16.37 24.43 -10.96
CA GLU A 186 17.59 25.24 -10.91
C GLU A 186 18.84 24.40 -11.21
N LEU A 187 18.96 23.21 -10.64
CA LEU A 187 20.08 22.30 -10.94
C LEU A 187 20.09 21.84 -12.40
N LEU A 188 18.93 21.52 -12.97
CA LEU A 188 18.80 21.15 -14.38
C LEU A 188 19.18 22.31 -15.32
N HIS A 189 18.85 23.55 -14.93
CA HIS A 189 19.30 24.73 -15.67
C HIS A 189 20.82 24.88 -15.64
N CYS A 190 21.45 24.66 -14.49
CA CYS A 190 22.92 24.69 -14.35
C CYS A 190 23.57 23.61 -15.22
N GLU A 191 23.08 22.38 -15.17
CA GLU A 191 23.57 21.27 -16.00
C GLU A 191 23.48 21.60 -17.49
N LYS A 192 22.36 22.20 -17.92
CA LYS A 192 22.17 22.61 -19.30
C LYS A 192 23.17 23.67 -19.75
N LEU A 193 23.40 24.70 -18.93
CA LEU A 193 24.39 25.74 -19.22
C LEU A 193 25.81 25.18 -19.28
N ARG A 194 26.15 24.23 -18.41
CA ARG A 194 27.46 23.54 -18.44
C ARG A 194 27.66 22.76 -19.74
N LYS A 195 26.66 21.99 -20.17
CA LYS A 195 26.71 21.26 -21.46
C LYS A 195 26.86 22.22 -22.64
N GLN A 196 26.13 23.33 -22.64
CA GLN A 196 26.27 24.35 -23.68
C GLN A 196 27.67 24.96 -23.71
N LYS A 197 28.25 25.25 -22.54
CA LYS A 197 29.64 25.74 -22.44
C LYS A 197 30.64 24.73 -23.01
N GLU A 198 30.54 23.46 -22.60
CA GLU A 198 31.41 22.39 -23.10
C GLU A 198 31.29 22.18 -24.62
N GLU A 199 30.09 22.30 -25.18
CA GLU A 199 29.85 22.21 -26.64
C GLU A 199 30.49 23.38 -27.39
N LEU A 200 30.40 24.60 -26.86
CA LEU A 200 30.99 25.80 -27.45
C LEU A 200 32.53 25.76 -27.39
N GLU A 201 33.09 25.30 -26.28
CA GLU A 201 34.54 25.10 -26.13
C GLU A 201 35.08 24.05 -27.11
N LYS A 202 34.33 22.95 -27.32
CA LYS A 202 34.71 21.92 -28.32
C LYS A 202 34.60 22.41 -29.76
N ALA A 203 33.74 23.39 -30.03
CA ALA A 203 33.52 23.93 -31.37
C ALA A 203 34.52 25.03 -31.75
N ASP A 204 35.48 25.37 -30.88
CA ASP A 204 36.49 26.43 -31.06
C ASP A 204 35.85 27.77 -31.48
N MET A 205 34.64 28.04 -30.95
CA MET A 205 33.87 29.24 -31.24
C MET A 205 34.29 30.38 -30.33
N ASP A 206 34.69 31.51 -30.91
CA ASP A 206 35.02 32.72 -30.18
C ASP A 206 33.74 33.34 -29.58
N LEU A 207 33.63 33.32 -28.25
CA LEU A 207 32.45 33.78 -27.50
C LEU A 207 32.44 35.30 -27.28
N GLY A 208 33.47 36.03 -27.72
CA GLY A 208 33.58 37.47 -27.48
C GLY A 208 33.55 37.80 -25.98
N GLU A 209 32.75 38.80 -25.59
CA GLU A 209 32.59 39.23 -24.18
C GLU A 209 31.57 38.40 -23.36
N TYR A 210 30.99 37.33 -23.94
CA TYR A 210 29.97 36.53 -23.25
C TYR A 210 30.60 35.49 -22.33
N GLU A 211 30.71 35.80 -21.04
CA GLU A 211 31.15 34.86 -20.01
C GLU A 211 29.97 34.16 -19.33
N PHE A 212 30.03 32.82 -19.27
CA PHE A 212 29.13 32.05 -18.41
C PHE A 212 29.45 32.33 -16.95
N SER A 213 28.54 32.98 -16.21
CA SER A 213 28.73 33.27 -14.78
C SER A 213 29.03 31.98 -13.99
N PRO A 214 30.17 31.91 -13.30
CA PRO A 214 30.57 30.72 -12.54
C PRO A 214 29.60 30.43 -11.38
N GLU A 215 28.95 31.45 -10.83
CA GLU A 215 27.94 31.33 -9.77
C GLU A 215 26.69 30.56 -10.22
N ILE A 216 26.29 30.74 -11.47
CA ILE A 216 25.17 29.99 -12.05
C ILE A 216 25.64 28.56 -12.33
N LEU A 217 26.85 28.38 -12.86
CA LEU A 217 27.38 27.04 -13.17
C LEU A 217 27.66 26.18 -11.94
N SER A 218 27.90 26.79 -10.77
CA SER A 218 28.10 26.11 -9.49
C SER A 218 26.80 25.83 -8.73
N GLY A 219 25.65 26.32 -9.21
CA GLY A 219 24.35 26.05 -8.60
C GLY A 219 24.01 26.93 -7.39
N LYS A 220 24.59 28.15 -7.26
CA LYS A 220 24.26 29.06 -6.15
C LYS A 220 22.77 29.39 -6.03
N LEU A 221 22.04 29.41 -7.15
CA LEU A 221 20.59 29.61 -7.11
C LEU A 221 19.88 28.44 -6.41
N ALA A 222 20.31 27.20 -6.65
CA ALA A 222 19.78 26.04 -5.94
C ALA A 222 20.13 26.10 -4.44
N GLU A 223 21.30 26.59 -4.07
CA GLU A 223 21.68 26.85 -2.66
C GLU A 223 20.75 27.89 -2.00
N VAL A 224 20.38 28.95 -2.72
CA VAL A 224 19.40 29.95 -2.22
C VAL A 224 18.03 29.31 -2.02
N VAL A 225 17.58 28.49 -2.96
CA VAL A 225 16.32 27.73 -2.83
C VAL A 225 16.36 26.80 -1.63
N TYR A 226 17.49 26.11 -1.42
CA TYR A 226 17.70 25.25 -0.27
C TYR A 226 17.55 26.02 1.05
N LYS A 227 18.23 27.17 1.19
CA LYS A 227 18.17 28.00 2.41
C LYS A 227 16.76 28.54 2.68
N ASP A 228 16.02 28.98 1.67
CA ASP A 228 14.62 29.41 1.84
C ASP A 228 13.72 28.22 2.23
N ALA A 229 13.97 27.04 1.67
CA ALA A 229 13.20 25.83 1.95
C ALA A 229 13.42 25.34 3.39
N THR A 230 14.68 25.28 3.86
CA THR A 230 15.01 24.81 5.22
C THR A 230 14.65 25.81 6.31
N ALA A 231 14.56 27.11 5.98
CA ALA A 231 14.02 28.12 6.89
C ALA A 231 12.54 27.87 7.23
N LYS A 232 11.76 27.31 6.29
CA LYS A 232 10.32 27.04 6.47
C LYS A 232 10.02 25.61 6.88
N ILE A 233 10.70 24.63 6.25
CA ILE A 233 10.46 23.20 6.44
C ILE A 233 11.67 22.58 7.13
N LYS A 234 11.53 22.31 8.44
CA LYS A 234 12.60 21.79 9.31
C LYS A 234 12.63 20.27 9.42
N GLU A 235 11.95 19.55 8.54
CA GLU A 235 11.90 18.09 8.60
C GLU A 235 13.13 17.46 7.95
N ALA A 236 13.81 16.53 8.64
CA ALA A 236 15.01 15.90 8.11
C ALA A 236 14.73 15.09 6.83
N GLU A 237 13.57 14.42 6.74
CA GLU A 237 13.15 13.69 5.52
C GLU A 237 13.13 14.61 4.29
N PHE A 238 12.71 15.86 4.47
CA PHE A 238 12.67 16.83 3.39
C PHE A 238 14.08 17.28 2.97
N VAL A 239 14.97 17.56 3.93
CA VAL A 239 16.38 17.88 3.64
C VAL A 239 17.07 16.74 2.90
N ILE A 240 16.86 15.49 3.36
CA ILE A 240 17.35 14.28 2.70
C ILE A 240 16.82 14.19 1.26
N SER A 241 15.56 14.54 1.02
CA SER A 241 14.99 14.53 -0.33
C SER A 241 15.68 15.53 -1.28
N LEU A 242 16.08 16.71 -0.79
CA LEU A 242 16.82 17.70 -1.57
C LEU A 242 18.25 17.23 -1.84
N LEU A 243 18.90 16.61 -0.86
CA LEU A 243 20.22 16.00 -1.03
C LEU A 243 20.19 14.90 -2.10
N ASN A 244 19.19 14.02 -2.07
CA ASN A 244 19.03 12.97 -3.09
C ASN A 244 18.81 13.56 -4.50
N ILE A 245 18.16 14.72 -4.60
CA ILE A 245 18.04 15.44 -5.88
C ILE A 245 19.40 15.99 -6.32
N ALA A 246 20.17 16.59 -5.40
CA ALA A 246 21.51 17.10 -5.69
C ALA A 246 22.45 15.97 -6.15
N ALA A 247 22.40 14.81 -5.51
CA ALA A 247 23.21 13.63 -5.83
C ALA A 247 23.06 13.12 -7.29
N ILE A 248 21.99 13.49 -7.99
CA ILE A 248 21.81 13.18 -9.43
C ILE A 248 22.81 13.93 -10.31
N PHE A 249 23.36 15.07 -9.83
CA PHE A 249 24.19 15.98 -10.60
C PHE A 249 25.64 15.97 -10.09
N ASP A 250 26.58 15.52 -10.92
CA ASP A 250 27.99 15.31 -10.56
C ASP A 250 28.70 16.57 -10.05
N PHE A 251 28.26 17.75 -10.48
CA PHE A 251 28.88 19.03 -10.12
C PHE A 251 28.48 19.58 -8.75
N THR A 252 27.52 18.94 -8.08
CA THR A 252 26.91 19.48 -6.85
C THR A 252 27.61 19.01 -5.57
N LYS A 253 28.82 18.44 -5.65
CA LYS A 253 29.53 17.88 -4.47
C LYS A 253 29.66 18.88 -3.32
N GLU A 254 30.06 20.12 -3.61
CA GLU A 254 30.15 21.19 -2.59
C GLU A 254 28.79 21.50 -1.94
N LEU A 255 27.72 21.51 -2.74
CA LEU A 255 26.36 21.70 -2.24
C LEU A 255 25.90 20.51 -1.40
N GLN A 256 26.22 19.28 -1.80
CA GLN A 256 25.94 18.08 -1.02
C GLN A 256 26.66 18.13 0.33
N ASP A 257 27.94 18.48 0.35
CA ASP A 257 28.72 18.60 1.59
C ASP A 257 28.13 19.67 2.52
N SER A 258 27.69 20.80 1.97
CA SER A 258 27.01 21.85 2.75
C SER A 258 25.68 21.36 3.35
N ILE A 259 24.84 20.68 2.57
CA ILE A 259 23.57 20.11 3.04
C ILE A 259 23.82 19.06 4.13
N LEU A 260 24.91 18.31 4.02
CA LEU A 260 25.28 17.29 5.00
C LEU A 260 25.77 17.87 6.33
N GLN A 261 26.57 18.93 6.28
CA GLN A 261 26.97 19.67 7.47
C GLN A 261 25.74 20.28 8.16
N ASP A 262 24.80 20.82 7.38
CA ASP A 262 23.54 21.36 7.90
C ASP A 262 22.69 20.28 8.59
N LEU A 263 22.58 19.11 7.97
CA LEU A 263 21.86 17.96 8.51
C LEU A 263 22.49 17.41 9.80
N GLN A 264 23.82 17.41 9.89
CA GLN A 264 24.57 17.05 11.09
C GLN A 264 24.52 18.11 12.21
N ALA A 265 24.31 19.38 11.87
CA ALA A 265 24.22 20.45 12.86
C ALA A 265 22.80 20.62 13.42
N ASN A 266 21.78 20.49 12.56
CA ASN A 266 20.42 20.92 12.86
C ASN A 266 19.40 19.77 13.04
N HIS A 267 19.73 18.53 12.67
CA HIS A 267 18.79 17.39 12.69
C HIS A 267 19.30 16.15 13.44
N THR A 268 20.21 16.32 14.41
CA THR A 268 20.76 15.21 15.23
C THR A 268 19.75 14.57 16.16
N GLU A 269 18.62 15.22 16.43
CA GLU A 269 17.52 14.70 17.24
C GLU A 269 16.61 13.74 16.46
N ASP A 270 16.72 13.67 15.12
CA ASP A 270 15.90 12.76 14.31
C ASP A 270 16.64 11.46 14.02
N SER A 271 15.98 10.34 14.35
CA SER A 271 16.46 8.99 14.04
C SER A 271 16.64 8.74 12.53
N LEU A 272 15.88 9.43 11.67
CA LEU A 272 16.02 9.36 10.20
C LEU A 272 17.37 9.88 9.71
N THR A 273 17.84 10.98 10.29
CA THR A 273 19.14 11.61 9.99
C THR A 273 20.25 10.59 10.17
N TRP A 274 20.30 9.93 11.32
CA TRP A 274 21.33 8.94 11.62
C TRP A 274 21.27 7.70 10.73
N ASP A 275 20.07 7.19 10.42
CA ASP A 275 19.88 6.07 9.49
C ASP A 275 20.35 6.41 8.07
N PHE A 276 20.04 7.62 7.59
CA PHE A 276 20.52 8.09 6.30
C PHE A 276 22.05 8.20 6.27
N MET A 277 22.65 8.84 7.28
CA MET A 277 24.10 9.00 7.39
C MET A 277 24.81 7.64 7.46
N ALA A 278 24.27 6.70 8.25
CA ALA A 278 24.80 5.36 8.36
C ALA A 278 24.71 4.60 7.03
N LYS A 279 23.59 4.68 6.31
CA LYS A 279 23.41 4.01 5.02
C LYS A 279 24.36 4.53 3.94
N ARG A 280 24.68 5.83 3.95
CA ARG A 280 25.62 6.42 2.98
C ARG A 280 27.02 5.83 3.06
N GLU A 281 27.50 5.46 4.26
CA GLU A 281 28.81 4.80 4.43
C GLU A 281 28.93 3.47 3.67
N LEU A 282 27.81 2.85 3.31
CA LEU A 282 27.79 1.61 2.53
C LEU A 282 28.05 1.85 1.05
N GLU A 283 27.72 3.05 0.57
CA GLU A 283 27.88 3.48 -0.82
C GLU A 283 29.27 4.06 -1.10
N ALA A 284 30.10 4.22 -0.06
CA ALA A 284 31.48 4.66 -0.20
C ALA A 284 32.24 3.81 -1.22
N PRO A 285 33.06 4.41 -2.11
CA PRO A 285 33.82 3.68 -3.11
C PRO A 285 34.74 2.66 -2.44
N GLY A 286 34.80 1.46 -3.02
CA GLY A 286 35.66 0.38 -2.53
C GLY A 286 37.12 0.66 -2.83
N VAL A 287 38.02 0.04 -2.07
CA VAL A 287 39.45 0.07 -2.41
C VAL A 287 39.68 -0.92 -3.54
N ASP A 288 40.06 -0.43 -4.73
CA ASP A 288 40.11 -1.19 -5.99
C ASP A 288 40.98 -2.47 -5.91
N GLU A 289 42.04 -2.46 -5.11
CA GLU A 289 42.99 -3.58 -5.00
C GLU A 289 42.39 -4.84 -4.33
N GLU A 290 41.32 -4.71 -3.52
CA GLU A 290 40.74 -5.81 -2.72
C GLU A 290 39.52 -6.48 -3.37
N LEU A 291 39.01 -5.94 -4.48
CA LEU A 291 37.74 -6.38 -5.10
C LEU A 291 37.88 -7.62 -6.01
N HIS A 292 39.12 -8.05 -6.31
CA HIS A 292 39.38 -9.14 -7.25
C HIS A 292 39.02 -10.54 -6.72
N THR A 293 38.98 -10.74 -5.41
CA THR A 293 38.62 -12.05 -4.81
C THR A 293 37.26 -12.00 -4.11
N ALA A 294 36.59 -13.15 -3.98
CA ALA A 294 35.35 -13.24 -3.22
C ALA A 294 35.54 -12.91 -1.73
N LYS A 295 36.71 -13.25 -1.17
CA LYS A 295 37.07 -12.96 0.22
C LYS A 295 37.38 -11.47 0.44
N GLY A 296 38.12 -10.84 -0.49
CA GLY A 296 38.39 -9.40 -0.44
C GLY A 296 37.13 -8.55 -0.58
N ARG A 297 36.21 -8.91 -1.49
CA ARG A 297 34.88 -8.27 -1.55
C ARG A 297 34.08 -8.39 -0.25
N ALA A 298 34.13 -9.54 0.42
CA ALA A 298 33.45 -9.73 1.69
C ALA A 298 34.08 -8.91 2.83
N LEU A 299 35.42 -8.73 2.82
CA LEU A 299 36.13 -7.90 3.78
C LEU A 299 35.79 -6.41 3.61
N ASP A 300 35.77 -5.92 2.38
CA ASP A 300 35.37 -4.54 2.06
C ASP A 300 33.93 -4.28 2.49
N ILE A 301 33.00 -5.20 2.20
CA ILE A 301 31.61 -5.13 2.66
C ILE A 301 31.56 -5.08 4.20
N ASN A 302 32.31 -5.94 4.89
CA ASN A 302 32.36 -5.93 6.36
C ASN A 302 32.83 -4.57 6.90
N ARG A 303 33.89 -4.00 6.31
CA ARG A 303 34.45 -2.71 6.72
C ARG A 303 33.45 -1.58 6.54
N ARG A 304 32.71 -1.55 5.44
CA ARG A 304 31.63 -0.57 5.23
C ARG A 304 30.49 -0.76 6.21
N GLU A 305 30.10 -2.00 6.48
CA GLU A 305 29.09 -2.32 7.49
C GLU A 305 29.53 -1.90 8.90
N GLU A 306 30.81 -2.05 9.25
CA GLU A 306 31.38 -1.57 10.51
C GLU A 306 31.31 -0.05 10.63
N ARG A 307 31.70 0.71 9.60
CA ARG A 307 31.55 2.18 9.60
C ARG A 307 30.10 2.61 9.76
N CYS A 308 29.18 1.96 9.06
CA CYS A 308 27.75 2.17 9.20
C CYS A 308 27.29 1.96 10.66
N CYS A 309 27.75 0.90 11.31
CA CYS A 309 27.44 0.63 12.72
C CYS A 309 28.04 1.69 13.66
N GLN A 310 29.26 2.17 13.38
CA GLN A 310 29.85 3.26 14.18
C GLN A 310 28.98 4.52 14.15
N VAL A 311 28.41 4.88 12.99
CA VAL A 311 27.47 6.00 12.88
C VAL A 311 26.20 5.76 13.70
N TYR A 312 25.66 4.53 13.70
CA TYR A 312 24.54 4.18 14.58
C TYR A 312 24.91 4.27 16.07
N GLU A 313 26.10 3.84 16.47
CA GLU A 313 26.59 3.93 17.85
C GLU A 313 26.77 5.38 18.30
N GLU A 314 27.29 6.25 17.43
CA GLU A 314 27.36 7.70 17.67
C GLU A 314 25.96 8.32 17.78
N GLY A 315 25.04 7.89 16.92
CA GLY A 315 23.65 8.30 16.99
C GLY A 315 22.94 7.80 18.25
N LEU A 316 23.29 6.63 18.80
CA LEU A 316 22.76 6.15 20.08
C LEU A 316 23.33 6.91 21.28
N LYS A 317 24.58 7.39 21.20
CA LYS A 317 25.17 8.27 22.23
C LYS A 317 24.45 9.61 22.32
N SER A 318 23.98 10.14 21.19
CA SER A 318 23.23 11.39 21.14
C SER A 318 21.73 11.20 21.37
N LEU A 319 21.14 10.14 20.80
CA LEU A 319 19.70 9.87 20.76
C LEU A 319 19.39 8.40 21.12
N ASN A 320 19.40 8.09 22.42
CA ASN A 320 19.02 6.78 22.93
C ASN A 320 17.49 6.62 23.00
N THR A 321 16.84 6.40 21.85
CA THR A 321 15.37 6.28 21.74
C THR A 321 14.95 5.00 21.04
N GLU A 322 13.70 4.55 21.29
CA GLU A 322 13.12 3.35 20.64
C GLU A 322 13.16 3.41 19.09
N PRO A 323 12.85 4.55 18.42
CA PRO A 323 12.99 4.66 16.97
C PRO A 323 14.42 4.42 16.48
N MET A 324 15.42 4.92 17.22
CA MET A 324 16.83 4.77 16.86
C MET A 324 17.29 3.31 16.96
N TRP A 325 16.94 2.61 18.05
CA TRP A 325 17.16 1.17 18.17
C TRP A 325 16.44 0.38 17.09
N THR A 326 15.18 0.74 16.79
CA THR A 326 14.40 0.10 15.74
C THR A 326 15.13 0.18 14.39
N ARG A 327 15.66 1.34 14.02
CA ARG A 327 16.39 1.50 12.75
C ARG A 327 17.68 0.71 12.72
N TYR A 328 18.45 0.73 13.82
CA TYR A 328 19.70 -0.01 13.90
C TYR A 328 19.47 -1.53 13.81
N VAL A 329 18.47 -2.06 14.53
CA VAL A 329 18.07 -3.48 14.47
C VAL A 329 17.58 -3.85 13.06
N VAL A 330 16.75 -3.03 12.43
CA VAL A 330 16.26 -3.25 11.06
C VAL A 330 17.43 -3.30 10.08
N PHE A 331 18.39 -2.38 10.20
CA PHE A 331 19.60 -2.39 9.38
C PHE A 331 20.38 -3.71 9.53
N CYS A 332 20.64 -4.15 10.76
CA CYS A 332 21.34 -5.41 11.03
C CYS A 332 20.58 -6.64 10.46
N LEU A 333 19.26 -6.66 10.60
CA LEU A 333 18.40 -7.72 10.03
C LEU A 333 18.43 -7.74 8.48
N GLU A 334 18.40 -6.58 7.83
CA GLU A 334 18.54 -6.48 6.37
C GLU A 334 19.88 -7.02 5.89
N ARG A 335 20.96 -6.75 6.63
CA ARG A 335 22.31 -7.26 6.30
C ARG A 335 22.40 -8.77 6.46
N LEU A 336 21.79 -9.34 7.51
CA LEU A 336 21.76 -10.79 7.72
C LEU A 336 21.01 -11.52 6.59
N LYS A 337 19.92 -10.94 6.08
CA LYS A 337 19.13 -11.53 4.98
C LYS A 337 19.84 -11.53 3.62
N ARG A 338 20.92 -10.75 3.45
CA ARG A 338 21.65 -10.72 2.17
C ARG A 338 22.40 -12.02 1.94
N LYS A 339 22.24 -12.59 0.75
CA LYS A 339 22.96 -13.80 0.32
C LYS A 339 24.46 -13.51 0.24
N THR A 340 25.24 -14.32 0.96
CA THR A 340 26.70 -14.24 0.99
C THR A 340 27.26 -15.66 0.94
N ASN A 341 28.35 -15.88 0.20
CA ASN A 341 29.02 -17.18 0.11
C ASN A 341 30.17 -17.35 1.12
N VAL A 342 30.57 -16.26 1.78
CA VAL A 342 31.62 -16.23 2.81
C VAL A 342 30.99 -16.43 4.20
N GLN A 343 31.34 -17.52 4.87
CA GLN A 343 30.80 -17.87 6.19
C GLN A 343 31.23 -16.86 7.27
N GLU A 344 32.51 -16.44 7.28
CA GLU A 344 33.05 -15.44 8.23
C GLU A 344 32.21 -14.15 8.28
N LEU A 345 31.71 -13.68 7.13
CA LEU A 345 30.87 -12.48 7.06
C LEU A 345 29.45 -12.72 7.59
N LYS A 346 28.91 -13.94 7.42
CA LYS A 346 27.61 -14.29 8.00
C LYS A 346 27.69 -14.32 9.52
N ASP A 347 28.73 -14.95 10.05
CA ASP A 347 28.94 -15.09 11.49
C ASP A 347 29.09 -13.71 12.14
N LYS A 348 29.92 -12.82 11.58
CA LYS A 348 30.06 -11.43 12.04
C LYS A 348 28.76 -10.63 12.02
N ARG A 349 27.93 -10.78 10.97
CA ARG A 349 26.62 -10.11 10.89
C ARG A 349 25.65 -10.62 11.96
N GLN A 350 25.67 -11.93 12.21
CA GLN A 350 24.84 -12.56 13.22
C GLN A 350 25.26 -12.13 14.63
N GLU A 351 26.55 -12.20 14.94
CA GLU A 351 27.11 -11.73 16.23
C GLU A 351 26.71 -10.28 16.50
N ARG A 352 26.89 -9.40 15.51
CA ARG A 352 26.52 -7.99 15.62
C ARG A 352 25.03 -7.80 15.89
N LEU A 353 24.17 -8.51 15.16
CA LEU A 353 22.73 -8.41 15.36
C LEU A 353 22.33 -8.87 16.77
N LEU A 354 22.90 -9.98 17.26
CA LEU A 354 22.62 -10.50 18.60
C LEU A 354 23.07 -9.50 19.69
N GLU A 355 24.24 -8.89 19.53
CA GLU A 355 24.73 -7.85 20.44
C GLU A 355 23.80 -6.63 20.48
N VAL A 356 23.39 -6.14 19.30
CA VAL A 356 22.49 -4.97 19.20
C VAL A 356 21.12 -5.27 19.80
N LEU A 357 20.57 -6.47 19.56
CA LEU A 357 19.30 -6.91 20.16
C LEU A 357 19.39 -7.00 21.68
N GLN A 358 20.49 -7.57 22.20
CA GLN A 358 20.74 -7.65 23.64
C GLN A 358 20.81 -6.27 24.27
N ARG A 359 21.61 -5.35 23.70
CA ARG A 359 21.74 -3.98 24.21
C ARG A 359 20.44 -3.19 24.14
N ALA A 360 19.65 -3.37 23.09
CA ALA A 360 18.32 -2.76 22.96
C ALA A 360 17.34 -3.30 24.03
N HIS A 361 17.42 -4.59 24.34
CA HIS A 361 16.64 -5.23 25.39
C HIS A 361 17.03 -4.73 26.78
N ASP A 362 18.33 -4.70 27.08
CA ASP A 362 18.87 -4.19 28.35
C ASP A 362 18.49 -2.72 28.55
N SER A 363 18.50 -1.93 27.46
CA SER A 363 18.05 -0.54 27.45
C SER A 363 16.52 -0.38 27.53
N SER A 364 15.75 -1.48 27.56
CA SER A 364 14.29 -1.45 27.65
C SER A 364 13.58 -0.79 26.45
N LEU A 365 14.25 -0.67 25.30
CA LEU A 365 13.79 0.04 24.10
C LEU A 365 13.60 -0.89 22.88
N LEU A 366 13.68 -2.21 23.07
CA LEU A 366 13.44 -3.18 22.00
C LEU A 366 11.94 -3.44 21.82
N LYS A 367 11.44 -3.26 20.59
CA LYS A 367 10.05 -3.56 20.22
C LYS A 367 9.76 -5.07 20.25
N GLU A 368 8.53 -5.40 20.62
CA GLU A 368 8.00 -6.77 20.69
C GLU A 368 8.26 -7.59 19.40
N ASN A 369 8.08 -6.99 18.23
CA ASN A 369 8.19 -7.69 16.94
C ASN A 369 9.58 -8.29 16.66
N PHE A 370 10.63 -7.79 17.31
CA PHE A 370 11.99 -8.27 17.12
C PHE A 370 12.31 -9.54 17.91
N TYR A 371 11.55 -9.87 18.97
CA TYR A 371 11.77 -11.08 19.76
C TYR A 371 11.56 -12.36 18.94
N LYS A 372 10.62 -12.36 17.99
CA LYS A 372 10.44 -13.47 17.05
C LYS A 372 11.70 -13.73 16.25
N ASN A 373 12.23 -12.69 15.61
CA ASN A 373 13.43 -12.80 14.81
C ASN A 373 14.63 -13.23 15.67
N TRP A 374 14.74 -12.70 16.90
CA TRP A 374 15.83 -13.03 17.81
C TRP A 374 15.79 -14.50 18.24
N LEU A 375 14.62 -15.01 18.64
CA LEU A 375 14.44 -16.42 19.02
C LEU A 375 14.70 -17.35 17.82
N GLU A 376 14.21 -17.03 16.62
CA GLU A 376 14.49 -17.81 15.41
C GLU A 376 16.00 -17.91 15.12
N ILE A 377 16.75 -16.81 15.28
CA ILE A 377 18.21 -16.79 15.09
C ILE A 377 18.92 -17.63 16.14
N LEU A 378 18.55 -17.49 17.42
CA LEU A 378 19.16 -18.28 18.51
C LEU A 378 18.90 -19.78 18.35
N LEU A 379 17.68 -20.16 17.96
CA LEU A 379 17.33 -21.55 17.68
C LEU A 379 18.09 -22.11 16.48
N SER A 380 18.20 -21.35 15.39
CA SER A 380 18.94 -21.79 14.19
C SER A 380 20.45 -21.94 14.43
N SER A 381 21.00 -21.21 15.41
CA SER A 381 22.41 -21.25 15.77
C SER A 381 22.74 -22.24 16.88
N GLY A 382 21.75 -22.95 17.42
CA GLY A 382 21.94 -23.98 18.45
C GLY A 382 22.12 -23.44 19.87
N HIS A 383 21.93 -22.13 20.12
CA HIS A 383 22.04 -21.53 21.45
C HIS A 383 20.75 -21.70 22.26
N THR A 384 20.41 -22.93 22.63
CA THR A 384 19.14 -23.29 23.28
C THR A 384 18.95 -22.66 24.66
N GLU A 385 20.01 -22.60 25.48
CA GLU A 385 19.94 -21.99 26.82
C GLU A 385 19.69 -20.48 26.75
N ALA A 386 20.37 -19.79 25.82
CA ALA A 386 20.17 -18.35 25.59
C ALA A 386 18.77 -18.06 25.03
N ALA A 387 18.24 -18.94 24.18
CA ALA A 387 16.86 -18.82 23.68
C ALA A 387 15.83 -18.98 24.81
N ALA A 388 16.06 -19.92 25.74
CA ALA A 388 15.19 -20.13 26.88
C ALA A 388 15.22 -18.93 27.86
N SER A 389 16.40 -18.41 28.18
CA SER A 389 16.53 -17.24 29.06
C SER A 389 15.91 -15.99 28.44
N LEU A 390 16.10 -15.79 27.12
CA LEU A 390 15.46 -14.70 26.39
C LEU A 390 13.93 -14.81 26.37
N ALA A 391 13.40 -16.02 26.17
CA ALA A 391 11.95 -16.23 26.18
C ALA A 391 11.36 -15.84 27.56
N LEU A 392 12.04 -16.19 28.65
CA LEU A 392 11.62 -15.78 30.00
C LEU A 392 11.72 -14.27 30.20
N SER A 393 12.83 -13.62 29.80
CA SER A 393 12.98 -12.17 29.96
C SER A 393 12.00 -11.37 29.10
N ALA A 394 11.66 -11.86 27.91
CA ALA A 394 10.64 -11.28 27.03
C ALA A 394 9.25 -11.28 27.69
N THR A 395 8.89 -12.39 28.34
CA THR A 395 7.59 -12.52 29.04
C THR A 395 7.49 -11.60 30.25
N GLN A 396 8.59 -11.35 30.95
CA GLN A 396 8.64 -10.36 32.04
C GLN A 396 8.49 -8.93 31.52
N ARG A 397 9.11 -8.62 30.38
CA ARG A 397 9.08 -7.28 29.78
C ARG A 397 7.71 -6.95 29.19
N TYR A 398 7.11 -7.88 28.47
CA TYR A 398 5.84 -7.74 27.76
C TYR A 398 4.77 -8.65 28.37
N ASN A 399 4.58 -8.55 29.68
CA ASN A 399 3.70 -9.43 30.46
C ASN A 399 2.22 -9.37 30.06
N GLN A 400 1.77 -8.29 29.41
CA GLN A 400 0.39 -8.15 28.92
C GLN A 400 0.21 -8.63 27.48
N SER A 401 1.28 -8.90 26.74
CA SER A 401 1.20 -9.22 25.31
C SER A 401 0.98 -10.71 25.06
N VAL A 402 -0.20 -11.04 24.51
CA VAL A 402 -0.57 -12.42 24.12
C VAL A 402 0.43 -13.00 23.11
N SER A 403 0.88 -12.18 22.17
CA SER A 403 1.77 -12.61 21.08
C SER A 403 3.17 -12.96 21.60
N VAL A 404 3.73 -12.16 22.51
CA VAL A 404 5.01 -12.51 23.17
C VAL A 404 4.86 -13.80 23.97
N TRP A 405 3.83 -13.89 24.82
CA TRP A 405 3.60 -15.11 25.60
C TRP A 405 3.45 -16.35 24.71
N SER A 406 2.66 -16.26 23.64
CA SER A 406 2.44 -17.38 22.73
C SER A 406 3.74 -17.83 22.05
N LEU A 407 4.55 -16.87 21.58
CA LEU A 407 5.85 -17.14 20.97
C LEU A 407 6.81 -17.78 21.98
N CYS A 408 6.95 -17.19 23.16
CA CYS A 408 7.86 -17.67 24.20
C CYS A 408 7.47 -19.06 24.71
N LEU A 409 6.18 -19.31 24.94
CA LEU A 409 5.67 -20.62 25.38
C LEU A 409 5.86 -21.69 24.29
N GLN A 410 5.67 -21.36 23.01
CA GLN A 410 5.98 -22.28 21.91
C GLN A 410 7.48 -22.61 21.86
N THR A 411 8.35 -21.61 22.02
CA THR A 411 9.80 -21.82 22.05
C THR A 411 10.23 -22.67 23.25
N LEU A 412 9.75 -22.35 24.46
CA LEU A 412 10.07 -23.11 25.67
C LEU A 412 9.56 -24.55 25.61
N ARG A 413 8.37 -24.77 25.02
CA ARG A 413 7.85 -26.11 24.73
C ARG A 413 8.77 -26.88 23.79
N HIS A 414 9.20 -26.27 22.68
CA HIS A 414 10.11 -26.92 21.72
C HIS A 414 11.46 -27.29 22.36
N LEU A 415 11.94 -26.46 23.28
CA LEU A 415 13.20 -26.69 24.00
C LEU A 415 13.05 -27.67 25.18
N GLY A 416 11.82 -27.98 25.62
CA GLY A 416 11.57 -28.79 26.81
C GLY A 416 12.07 -28.13 28.11
N CYS A 417 12.16 -26.80 28.15
CA CYS A 417 12.74 -26.07 29.27
C CYS A 417 11.67 -25.39 30.15
N GLY A 418 11.82 -25.53 31.46
CA GLY A 418 11.00 -24.83 32.46
C GLY A 418 9.73 -25.58 32.87
N ASP A 419 9.10 -25.07 33.94
CA ASP A 419 7.81 -25.56 34.41
C ASP A 419 6.69 -24.92 33.58
N MET A 420 6.35 -25.56 32.47
CA MET A 420 5.34 -25.06 31.53
C MET A 420 3.97 -24.83 32.19
N ALA A 421 3.60 -25.65 33.18
CA ALA A 421 2.33 -25.48 33.89
C ALA A 421 2.27 -24.15 34.65
N LYS A 422 3.36 -23.78 35.34
CA LYS A 422 3.49 -22.47 36.00
C LYS A 422 3.53 -21.34 34.99
N LEU A 423 4.29 -21.47 33.90
CA LEU A 423 4.40 -20.43 32.88
C LEU A 423 3.06 -20.13 32.20
N PHE A 424 2.24 -21.15 31.90
CA PHE A 424 0.89 -20.93 31.39
C PHE A 424 -0.02 -20.27 32.43
N HIS A 425 0.13 -20.61 33.72
CA HIS A 425 -0.62 -19.95 34.78
C HIS A 425 -0.26 -18.46 34.86
N ASP A 426 1.03 -18.13 34.88
CA ASP A 426 1.53 -16.75 34.92
C ASP A 426 1.09 -15.95 33.68
N ALA A 427 1.12 -16.56 32.50
CA ALA A 427 0.61 -15.91 31.28
C ALA A 427 -0.87 -15.52 31.41
N LEU A 428 -1.71 -16.43 31.94
CA LEU A 428 -3.15 -16.22 32.09
C LEU A 428 -3.51 -15.25 33.22
N THR A 429 -2.63 -15.00 34.19
CA THR A 429 -2.87 -14.00 35.26
C THR A 429 -2.53 -12.58 34.79
N HIS A 430 -1.54 -12.41 33.92
CA HIS A 430 -1.07 -11.09 33.48
C HIS A 430 -1.76 -10.56 32.21
N VAL A 431 -2.21 -11.46 31.33
CA VAL A 431 -2.80 -11.08 30.04
C VAL A 431 -4.28 -10.74 30.17
N ASN A 432 -4.76 -9.83 29.33
CA ASN A 432 -6.19 -9.49 29.26
C ASN A 432 -7.03 -10.76 29.00
N PRO A 433 -7.98 -11.11 29.89
CA PRO A 433 -8.78 -12.32 29.75
C PRO A 433 -9.48 -12.43 28.39
N LYS A 434 -9.95 -11.31 27.82
CA LYS A 434 -10.66 -11.30 26.53
C LYS A 434 -9.79 -11.75 25.35
N GLU A 435 -8.48 -11.56 25.45
CA GLU A 435 -7.51 -11.87 24.39
C GLU A 435 -6.72 -13.16 24.68
N SER A 436 -6.96 -13.79 25.83
CA SER A 436 -6.20 -14.96 26.30
C SER A 436 -6.55 -16.28 25.61
N LEU A 437 -7.57 -16.32 24.74
CA LEU A 437 -8.01 -17.54 24.06
C LEU A 437 -6.88 -18.32 23.34
N PRO A 438 -5.93 -17.66 22.62
CA PRO A 438 -4.80 -18.38 22.00
C PRO A 438 -3.89 -19.08 23.03
N LEU A 439 -3.70 -18.49 24.22
CA LEU A 439 -2.88 -19.08 25.28
C LEU A 439 -3.55 -20.31 25.87
N TRP A 440 -4.87 -20.28 26.01
CA TRP A 440 -5.67 -21.42 26.43
C TRP A 440 -5.60 -22.58 25.42
N GLN A 441 -5.70 -22.28 24.12
CA GLN A 441 -5.54 -23.29 23.06
C GLN A 441 -4.14 -23.90 23.09
N LEU A 442 -3.10 -23.06 23.25
CA LEU A 442 -1.73 -23.52 23.34
C LEU A 442 -1.48 -24.39 24.59
N GLN A 443 -2.05 -24.02 25.73
CA GLN A 443 -1.98 -24.79 26.97
C GLN A 443 -2.63 -26.17 26.81
N LEU A 444 -3.79 -26.24 26.15
CA LEU A 444 -4.45 -27.51 25.86
C LEU A 444 -3.63 -28.37 24.91
N GLN A 445 -3.09 -27.80 23.84
CA GLN A 445 -2.24 -28.53 22.89
C GLN A 445 -0.98 -29.08 23.55
N TRP A 446 -0.42 -28.37 24.53
CA TRP A 446 0.68 -28.87 25.36
C TRP A 446 0.22 -29.98 26.30
N SER A 447 -0.83 -29.74 27.09
CA SER A 447 -1.34 -30.72 28.06
C SER A 447 -1.76 -32.04 27.41
N MET A 448 -2.45 -31.99 26.26
CA MET A 448 -2.88 -33.20 25.53
C MET A 448 -1.71 -34.03 24.99
N ALA A 449 -0.54 -33.42 24.76
CA ALA A 449 0.64 -34.10 24.26
C ALA A 449 1.54 -34.62 25.39
N ASP A 450 1.67 -33.84 26.46
CA ASP A 450 2.77 -33.97 27.43
C ASP A 450 2.30 -34.29 28.86
N GLN A 451 1.00 -34.18 29.17
CA GLN A 451 0.45 -34.41 30.52
C GLN A 451 -0.49 -35.63 30.59
N SER A 452 -0.81 -36.02 31.83
CA SER A 452 -1.79 -37.08 32.09
C SER A 452 -3.22 -36.62 31.80
N ALA A 453 -4.11 -37.58 31.49
CA ALA A 453 -5.51 -37.27 31.19
C ALA A 453 -6.24 -36.54 32.34
N GLU A 454 -5.85 -36.76 33.59
CA GLU A 454 -6.43 -36.09 34.76
C GLU A 454 -6.04 -34.61 34.81
N GLU A 455 -4.78 -34.30 34.50
CA GLU A 455 -4.27 -32.92 34.45
C GLU A 455 -4.91 -32.15 33.28
N THR A 456 -5.03 -32.77 32.11
CA THR A 456 -5.74 -32.18 30.97
C THR A 456 -7.20 -31.91 31.30
N GLU A 457 -7.89 -32.84 31.96
CA GLU A 457 -9.28 -32.67 32.39
C GLU A 457 -9.43 -31.51 33.40
N ALA A 458 -8.46 -31.31 34.29
CA ALA A 458 -8.45 -30.17 35.21
C ALA A 458 -8.33 -28.82 34.48
N ILE A 459 -7.57 -28.75 33.38
CA ILE A 459 -7.46 -27.55 32.54
C ILE A 459 -8.79 -27.23 31.86
N PHE A 460 -9.48 -28.24 31.29
CA PHE A 460 -10.81 -28.06 30.74
C PHE A 460 -11.82 -27.55 31.78
N LYS A 461 -11.84 -28.16 32.97
CA LYS A 461 -12.71 -27.70 34.08
C LYS A 461 -12.42 -26.25 34.47
N ARG A 462 -11.15 -25.84 34.50
CA ARG A 462 -10.78 -24.45 34.77
C ARG A 462 -11.22 -23.50 33.65
N GLY A 463 -11.03 -23.90 32.39
CA GLY A 463 -11.45 -23.10 31.23
C GLY A 463 -12.96 -22.89 31.15
N LEU A 464 -13.75 -23.88 31.56
CA LEU A 464 -15.21 -23.78 31.66
C LEU A 464 -15.69 -22.76 32.71
N LEU A 465 -14.91 -22.52 33.76
CA LEU A 465 -15.19 -21.53 34.80
C LEU A 465 -14.72 -20.11 34.43
N SER A 466 -14.16 -19.93 33.24
CA SER A 466 -13.68 -18.63 32.79
C SER A 466 -14.81 -17.60 32.69
N SER A 467 -14.55 -16.37 33.14
CA SER A 467 -15.50 -15.26 33.03
C SER A 467 -15.70 -14.76 31.60
N VAL A 468 -14.88 -15.22 30.65
CA VAL A 468 -14.94 -14.83 29.24
C VAL A 468 -15.76 -15.86 28.46
N PRO A 469 -16.94 -15.49 27.91
CA PRO A 469 -17.84 -16.44 27.26
C PRO A 469 -17.21 -17.19 26.09
N ALA A 470 -16.37 -16.53 25.29
CA ALA A 470 -15.70 -17.15 24.15
C ALA A 470 -14.76 -18.30 24.58
N ILE A 471 -14.07 -18.15 25.72
CA ILE A 471 -13.17 -19.19 26.25
C ILE A 471 -13.99 -20.36 26.81
N ALA A 472 -15.00 -20.08 27.62
CA ALA A 472 -15.87 -21.13 28.16
C ALA A 472 -16.56 -21.92 27.03
N MET A 473 -16.99 -21.24 25.97
CA MET A 473 -17.59 -21.85 24.78
C MET A 473 -16.62 -22.78 24.04
N GLU A 474 -15.43 -22.27 23.69
CA GLU A 474 -14.41 -23.07 22.99
C GLU A 474 -13.96 -24.27 23.85
N MET A 475 -13.74 -24.06 25.15
CA MET A 475 -13.38 -25.11 26.10
C MET A 475 -14.42 -26.23 26.16
N LYS A 476 -15.70 -25.86 26.10
CA LYS A 476 -16.80 -26.82 26.11
C LYS A 476 -16.82 -27.68 24.86
N GLU A 477 -16.59 -27.09 23.69
CA GLU A 477 -16.49 -27.82 22.43
C GLU A 477 -15.30 -28.78 22.44
N LEU A 478 -14.10 -28.27 22.74
CA LEU A 478 -12.88 -29.07 22.74
C LEU A 478 -12.89 -30.17 23.81
N TYR A 479 -13.54 -29.93 24.95
CA TYR A 479 -13.62 -30.93 26.01
C TYR A 479 -14.48 -32.13 25.60
N LEU A 480 -15.56 -31.90 24.83
CA LEU A 480 -16.36 -33.00 24.29
C LEU A 480 -15.53 -33.85 23.32
N ASP A 481 -14.87 -33.20 22.36
CA ASP A 481 -14.06 -33.87 21.34
C ASP A 481 -12.90 -34.66 21.98
N TRP A 482 -12.21 -34.07 22.97
CA TRP A 482 -11.17 -34.74 23.74
C TRP A 482 -11.71 -35.91 24.57
N SER A 483 -12.86 -35.75 25.21
CA SER A 483 -13.45 -36.84 26.00
C SER A 483 -13.86 -38.04 25.14
N TYR A 484 -14.23 -37.79 23.88
CA TYR A 484 -14.48 -38.82 22.88
C TYR A 484 -13.18 -39.50 22.43
N SER A 485 -12.11 -38.75 22.14
CA SER A 485 -10.85 -39.34 21.70
C SER A 485 -10.17 -40.21 22.76
N VAL A 486 -10.28 -39.85 24.04
CA VAL A 486 -9.66 -40.59 25.16
C VAL A 486 -10.51 -41.75 25.66
N GLY A 487 -11.84 -41.55 25.77
CA GLY A 487 -12.73 -42.48 26.48
C GLY A 487 -13.88 -43.02 25.64
N GLY A 488 -13.89 -42.74 24.33
CA GLY A 488 -14.95 -43.12 23.41
C GLY A 488 -16.32 -42.54 23.77
N TYR A 489 -17.35 -43.10 23.15
CA TYR A 489 -18.73 -42.64 23.26
C TYR A 489 -19.25 -42.54 24.72
N LYS A 490 -18.91 -43.51 25.58
CA LYS A 490 -19.40 -43.52 26.97
C LYS A 490 -18.90 -42.32 27.77
N LYS A 491 -17.64 -41.91 27.57
CA LYS A 491 -17.07 -40.74 28.25
C LYS A 491 -17.64 -39.45 27.64
N ALA A 492 -17.69 -39.36 26.31
CA ALA A 492 -18.30 -38.23 25.60
C ALA A 492 -19.73 -37.93 26.04
N ARG A 493 -20.59 -38.96 26.14
CA ARG A 493 -21.98 -38.81 26.59
C ARG A 493 -22.07 -38.30 28.03
N LYS A 494 -21.22 -38.79 28.95
CA LYS A 494 -21.18 -38.31 30.33
C LYS A 494 -20.80 -36.83 30.39
N THR A 495 -19.76 -36.44 29.64
CA THR A 495 -19.30 -35.06 29.50
C THR A 495 -20.42 -34.18 28.94
N PHE A 496 -21.08 -34.61 27.87
CA PHE A 496 -22.19 -33.90 27.26
C PHE A 496 -23.32 -33.67 28.26
N THR A 497 -23.75 -34.73 28.95
CA THR A 497 -24.83 -34.67 29.95
C THR A 497 -24.52 -33.69 31.07
N SER A 498 -23.25 -33.61 31.51
CA SER A 498 -22.83 -32.68 32.56
C SER A 498 -22.74 -31.23 32.11
N LEU A 499 -22.54 -30.97 30.81
CA LEU A 499 -22.26 -29.63 30.28
C LEU A 499 -23.41 -29.04 29.48
N GLN A 500 -24.38 -29.82 29.04
CA GLN A 500 -25.47 -29.37 28.17
C GLN A 500 -26.27 -28.18 28.73
N GLU A 501 -26.39 -28.05 30.05
CA GLU A 501 -27.07 -26.92 30.70
C GLU A 501 -26.13 -25.75 31.05
N ASN A 502 -24.80 -25.95 30.98
CA ASN A 502 -23.83 -24.93 31.35
C ASN A 502 -23.68 -23.89 30.24
N ARG A 503 -24.17 -22.67 30.47
CA ARG A 503 -24.04 -21.54 29.55
C ARG A 503 -22.62 -20.94 29.59
N PRO A 504 -22.09 -20.42 28.47
CA PRO A 504 -22.74 -20.26 27.16
C PRO A 504 -22.84 -21.56 26.36
N LEU A 505 -23.89 -21.66 25.55
CA LEU A 505 -24.15 -22.80 24.67
C LEU A 505 -23.65 -22.49 23.26
N SER A 506 -23.08 -23.47 22.57
CA SER A 506 -22.70 -23.35 21.16
C SER A 506 -23.36 -24.42 20.32
N LYS A 507 -23.72 -24.05 19.08
CA LYS A 507 -24.23 -24.98 18.09
C LYS A 507 -23.25 -26.13 17.86
N LYS A 508 -21.95 -25.80 17.72
CA LYS A 508 -20.90 -26.77 17.43
C LYS A 508 -20.80 -27.86 18.50
N PHE A 509 -20.97 -27.53 19.78
CA PHE A 509 -21.02 -28.51 20.86
C PHE A 509 -22.14 -29.55 20.67
N PHE A 510 -23.34 -29.12 20.30
CA PHE A 510 -24.46 -30.04 20.05
C PHE A 510 -24.28 -30.83 18.75
N THR A 511 -23.83 -30.18 17.68
CA THR A 511 -23.61 -30.88 16.40
C THR A 511 -22.48 -31.91 16.50
N SER A 512 -21.42 -31.65 17.29
CA SER A 512 -20.37 -32.63 17.56
C SER A 512 -20.92 -33.85 18.28
N MET A 513 -21.79 -33.69 19.29
CA MET A 513 -22.41 -34.83 19.97
C MET A 513 -23.33 -35.63 19.04
N ILE A 514 -24.10 -34.95 18.20
CA ILE A 514 -24.93 -35.58 17.16
C ILE A 514 -24.06 -36.42 16.22
N GLN A 515 -22.94 -35.87 15.75
CA GLN A 515 -22.01 -36.57 14.87
C GLN A 515 -21.40 -37.81 15.55
N ILE A 516 -20.97 -37.69 16.81
CA ILE A 516 -20.44 -38.80 17.61
C ILE A 516 -21.47 -39.94 17.75
N GLU A 517 -22.75 -39.62 17.93
CA GLU A 517 -23.83 -40.61 18.01
C GLU A 517 -24.10 -41.29 16.65
N LYS A 518 -24.01 -40.56 15.54
CA LYS A 518 -24.16 -41.10 14.18
C LYS A 518 -23.03 -42.06 13.79
N GLU A 519 -21.82 -41.81 14.29
CA GLU A 519 -20.64 -42.64 14.03
C GLU A 519 -20.63 -43.97 14.81
N GLN A 520 -21.58 -44.18 15.73
CA GLN A 520 -21.69 -45.44 16.45
C GLN A 520 -22.16 -46.59 15.52
N GLU A 521 -21.70 -47.82 15.79
CA GLU A 521 -22.15 -49.01 15.05
C GLU A 521 -23.67 -49.24 15.15
N THR A 522 -24.27 -48.83 16.27
CA THR A 522 -25.72 -48.86 16.48
C THR A 522 -26.21 -47.51 17.02
N PRO A 523 -26.46 -46.51 16.15
CA PRO A 523 -26.96 -45.20 16.57
C PRO A 523 -28.34 -45.33 17.23
N LYS A 524 -28.53 -44.71 18.38
CA LYS A 524 -29.85 -44.71 19.04
C LYS A 524 -30.62 -43.46 18.63
N ILE A 525 -31.64 -43.65 17.78
CA ILE A 525 -32.49 -42.55 17.30
C ILE A 525 -33.09 -41.71 18.44
N ASN A 526 -33.42 -42.32 19.59
CA ASN A 526 -33.93 -41.59 20.75
C ASN A 526 -32.91 -40.61 21.36
N ASN A 527 -31.62 -40.94 21.34
CA ASN A 527 -30.57 -40.02 21.77
C ASN A 527 -30.41 -38.88 20.74
N LEU A 528 -30.40 -39.21 19.44
CA LEU A 528 -30.32 -38.20 18.37
C LEU A 528 -31.46 -37.19 18.48
N ARG A 529 -32.70 -37.66 18.68
CA ARG A 529 -33.87 -36.81 18.92
C ARG A 529 -33.65 -35.86 20.08
N ASP A 530 -33.20 -36.36 21.23
CA ASP A 530 -32.91 -35.51 22.41
C ASP A 530 -31.86 -34.42 22.10
N TYR A 531 -30.78 -34.78 21.38
CA TYR A 531 -29.74 -33.83 21.02
C TYR A 531 -30.22 -32.76 20.02
N TYR A 532 -30.99 -33.15 19.01
CA TYR A 532 -31.59 -32.22 18.06
C TYR A 532 -32.61 -31.30 18.75
N GLU A 533 -33.50 -31.82 19.59
CA GLU A 533 -34.49 -31.01 20.30
C GLU A 533 -33.83 -29.97 21.22
N ARG A 534 -32.76 -30.35 21.93
CA ARG A 534 -31.98 -29.43 22.77
C ARG A 534 -31.26 -28.35 21.95
N ALA A 535 -30.68 -28.72 20.81
CA ALA A 535 -30.04 -27.75 19.92
C ALA A 535 -31.07 -26.78 19.31
N LEU A 536 -32.24 -27.28 18.91
CA LEU A 536 -33.33 -26.50 18.33
C LEU A 536 -33.99 -25.56 19.35
N GLN A 537 -34.03 -25.93 20.62
CA GLN A 537 -34.53 -25.07 21.67
C GLN A 537 -33.75 -23.75 21.78
N GLU A 538 -32.44 -23.79 21.53
CA GLU A 538 -31.56 -22.62 21.69
C GLU A 538 -31.23 -21.94 20.35
N PHE A 539 -31.08 -22.70 19.26
CA PHE A 539 -30.63 -22.18 17.95
C PHE A 539 -31.71 -22.25 16.86
N GLY A 540 -32.85 -22.89 17.12
CA GLY A 540 -33.87 -23.18 16.10
C GLY A 540 -34.62 -21.97 15.55
N ALA A 541 -34.47 -20.77 16.14
CA ALA A 541 -35.10 -19.55 15.62
C ALA A 541 -34.41 -19.02 14.35
N ALA A 542 -33.10 -19.23 14.22
CA ALA A 542 -32.29 -18.67 13.13
C ALA A 542 -31.67 -19.72 12.20
N ASP A 543 -31.71 -21.01 12.58
CA ASP A 543 -30.92 -22.07 11.96
C ASP A 543 -31.78 -23.06 11.16
N ASP A 544 -32.00 -22.78 9.88
CA ASP A 544 -32.78 -23.63 8.98
C ASP A 544 -32.13 -25.00 8.71
N ASP A 545 -30.79 -25.04 8.68
CA ASP A 545 -30.04 -26.27 8.44
C ASP A 545 -30.22 -27.30 9.55
N LEU A 546 -30.29 -26.86 10.81
CA LEU A 546 -30.49 -27.75 11.95
C LEU A 546 -31.86 -28.46 11.90
N TRP A 547 -32.91 -27.76 11.46
CA TRP A 547 -34.24 -28.36 11.26
C TRP A 547 -34.23 -29.36 10.09
N LEU A 548 -33.57 -29.04 8.98
CA LEU A 548 -33.49 -29.93 7.82
C LEU A 548 -32.70 -31.19 8.13
N GLN A 549 -31.57 -31.07 8.81
CA GLN A 549 -30.78 -32.21 9.25
C GLN A 549 -31.61 -33.13 10.14
N TYR A 550 -32.39 -32.58 11.08
CA TYR A 550 -33.26 -33.40 11.93
C TYR A 550 -34.32 -34.16 11.12
N ILE A 551 -34.92 -33.53 10.10
CA ILE A 551 -35.88 -34.20 9.22
C ILE A 551 -35.21 -35.31 8.40
N GLN A 552 -34.00 -35.07 7.88
CA GLN A 552 -33.24 -36.09 7.14
C GLN A 552 -32.95 -37.32 8.00
N GLU A 553 -32.62 -37.12 9.28
CA GLU A 553 -32.42 -38.25 10.21
C GLU A 553 -33.70 -39.05 10.48
N GLU A 554 -34.87 -38.38 10.58
CA GLU A 554 -36.15 -39.06 10.74
C GLU A 554 -36.64 -39.75 9.46
N MET A 555 -36.17 -39.32 8.28
CA MET A 555 -36.40 -40.00 6.99
C MET A 555 -35.48 -41.21 6.77
N GLY A 556 -34.38 -41.32 7.55
CA GLY A 556 -33.42 -42.41 7.46
C GLY A 556 -33.93 -43.76 7.97
N ALA A 557 -33.14 -44.82 7.80
CA ALA A 557 -33.53 -46.20 8.09
C ALA A 557 -33.89 -46.49 9.56
N LEU A 558 -33.45 -45.65 10.50
CA LEU A 558 -33.70 -45.78 11.95
C LEU A 558 -34.74 -44.77 12.46
N GLY A 559 -35.23 -43.87 11.59
CA GLY A 559 -36.16 -42.79 11.91
C GLY A 559 -37.63 -43.19 11.80
N GLN A 560 -38.52 -42.27 12.16
CA GLN A 560 -39.96 -42.42 11.97
C GLN A 560 -40.49 -41.32 11.04
N PRO A 561 -40.86 -41.66 9.79
CA PRO A 561 -41.36 -40.68 8.81
C PRO A 561 -42.56 -39.85 9.28
N GLU A 562 -43.37 -40.38 10.21
CA GLU A 562 -44.50 -39.68 10.81
C GLU A 562 -44.10 -38.42 11.59
N ASN A 563 -42.86 -38.36 12.10
CA ASN A 563 -42.36 -37.20 12.83
C ASN A 563 -41.91 -36.08 11.89
N CYS A 564 -41.55 -36.39 10.65
CA CYS A 564 -41.08 -35.38 9.68
C CYS A 564 -42.09 -34.26 9.46
N ALA A 565 -43.38 -34.59 9.33
CA ALA A 565 -44.45 -33.60 9.16
C ALA A 565 -44.60 -32.69 10.39
N LYS A 566 -44.44 -33.26 11.59
CA LYS A 566 -44.50 -32.51 12.86
C LYS A 566 -43.30 -31.56 13.01
N ILE A 567 -42.11 -32.02 12.64
CA ILE A 567 -40.87 -31.24 12.70
C ILE A 567 -40.92 -30.10 11.66
N HIS A 568 -41.36 -30.37 10.43
CA HIS A 568 -41.57 -29.35 9.40
C HIS A 568 -42.54 -28.26 9.85
N TRP A 569 -43.69 -28.65 10.42
CA TRP A 569 -44.65 -27.68 10.93
C TRP A 569 -44.08 -26.82 12.06
N ARG A 570 -43.28 -27.42 12.96
CA ARG A 570 -42.57 -26.68 14.02
C ARG A 570 -41.54 -25.72 13.44
N ALA A 571 -40.71 -26.16 12.49
CA ALA A 571 -39.72 -25.31 11.82
C ALA A 571 -40.37 -24.06 11.19
N MET A 572 -41.48 -24.23 10.47
CA MET A 572 -42.24 -23.13 9.88
C MET A 572 -42.81 -22.13 10.89
N LYS A 573 -43.04 -22.57 12.13
CA LYS A 573 -43.56 -21.73 13.21
C LYS A 573 -42.44 -21.07 14.03
N PHE A 574 -41.28 -21.70 14.14
CA PHE A 574 -40.19 -21.30 15.03
C PHE A 574 -39.10 -20.49 14.32
N LEU A 575 -38.88 -20.72 13.03
CA LEU A 575 -37.92 -19.96 12.23
C LEU A 575 -38.42 -18.54 11.96
N GLU A 576 -37.51 -17.58 11.98
CA GLU A 576 -37.81 -16.16 11.77
C GLU A 576 -37.10 -15.59 10.53
N GLY A 577 -37.73 -14.62 9.87
CA GLY A 577 -37.14 -13.85 8.78
C GLY A 577 -36.74 -14.69 7.55
N GLU A 578 -35.57 -14.39 6.99
CA GLU A 578 -35.04 -15.05 5.78
C GLU A 578 -34.84 -16.57 5.95
N SER A 579 -34.67 -17.07 7.18
CA SER A 579 -34.46 -18.50 7.43
C SER A 579 -35.69 -19.35 7.07
N VAL A 580 -36.90 -18.78 7.09
CA VAL A 580 -38.14 -19.46 6.66
C VAL A 580 -38.15 -19.71 5.15
N GLU A 581 -37.75 -18.71 4.36
CA GLU A 581 -37.70 -18.81 2.89
C GLU A 581 -36.62 -19.79 2.44
N ARG A 582 -35.46 -19.79 3.11
CA ARG A 582 -34.39 -20.75 2.87
C ARG A 582 -34.81 -22.18 3.25
N PHE A 583 -35.44 -22.34 4.41
CA PHE A 583 -35.96 -23.64 4.86
C PHE A 583 -36.98 -24.22 3.89
N THR A 584 -37.98 -23.43 3.47
CA THR A 584 -39.03 -23.88 2.53
C THR A 584 -38.44 -24.29 1.17
N SER A 585 -37.49 -23.50 0.65
CA SER A 585 -36.79 -23.82 -0.60
C SER A 585 -36.02 -25.13 -0.50
N LYS A 586 -35.18 -25.28 0.55
CA LYS A 586 -34.39 -26.49 0.79
C LYS A 586 -35.27 -27.71 1.08
N TYR A 587 -36.33 -27.56 1.86
CA TYR A 587 -37.26 -28.66 2.14
C TYR A 587 -37.98 -29.14 0.88
N THR A 588 -38.37 -28.23 -0.02
CA THR A 588 -38.97 -28.60 -1.32
C THR A 588 -37.98 -29.37 -2.20
N LEU A 589 -36.71 -28.98 -2.19
CA LEU A 589 -35.63 -29.71 -2.88
C LEU A 589 -35.42 -31.12 -2.27
N LEU A 590 -35.53 -31.24 -0.94
CA LEU A 590 -35.43 -32.52 -0.25
C LEU A 590 -36.58 -33.47 -0.62
N GLN A 591 -37.81 -32.95 -0.71
CA GLN A 591 -38.98 -33.73 -1.13
C GLN A 591 -38.92 -34.18 -2.59
N THR A 592 -38.28 -33.38 -3.45
CA THR A 592 -38.14 -33.69 -4.89
C THR A 592 -36.92 -34.56 -5.21
N GLY A 593 -36.12 -34.94 -4.21
CA GLY A 593 -34.96 -35.83 -4.37
C GLY A 593 -33.76 -35.16 -5.03
N HIS A 594 -33.67 -33.83 -4.97
CA HIS A 594 -32.62 -33.03 -5.60
C HIS A 594 -31.56 -32.50 -4.61
N LEU A 595 -31.49 -33.09 -3.41
CA LEU A 595 -30.63 -32.67 -2.30
C LEU A 595 -29.69 -33.79 -1.86
#